data_AF-A0A966N449-F1
#
_entry.id   AF-A0A966N449-F1
#
_cell.length_a   1.000
_cell.length_b   1.000
_cell.length_c   1.000
_cell.angle_alpha   90.00
_cell.angle_beta   90.00
_cell.angle_gamma   90.00
#
_symmetry.space_group_name_H-M   'P 1'
#
loop_
_entity.id
_entity.type
_entity.pdbx_description
1 polymer ?
#
loop_
_entity_poly.entity_id
_entity_poly.type
_entity_poly.pdbx_seq_one_letter_code
_entity_poly.pdbx_strand_id
1 'polypeptide(L)' 'EIFINEINTMPGFTGTSMYPKLWAASGVDYTSLITALIETALLRTNGVLGN' A
#
# COMPACT_ATOMS: atom_id res chain seq x y z
N GLU A 1 2.39 -12.53 -24.13
CA GLU A 1 2.81 -13.20 -22.88
C GLU A 1 2.99 -12.14 -21.80
N ILE A 2 2.69 -12.44 -20.53
CA ILE A 2 2.83 -11.49 -19.41
C ILE A 2 3.95 -12.01 -18.51
N PHE A 3 4.95 -11.17 -18.25
CA PHE A 3 6.07 -11.48 -17.35
C PHE A 3 6.04 -10.54 -16.15
N ILE A 4 6.17 -11.09 -14.94
CA ILE A 4 6.30 -10.31 -13.72
C ILE A 4 7.80 -10.13 -13.46
N ASN A 5 8.28 -8.89 -13.52
CA ASN A 5 9.68 -8.59 -13.31
C ASN A 5 10.05 -8.62 -11.82
N GLU A 6 9.31 -7.88 -10.99
CA GLU A 6 9.56 -7.78 -9.55
C GLU A 6 8.27 -7.51 -8.77
N ILE A 7 8.30 -7.83 -7.47
CA ILE A 7 7.31 -7.41 -6.50
C ILE A 7 8.03 -6.51 -5.49
N ASN A 8 7.63 -5.24 -5.44
CA ASN A 8 8.21 -4.28 -4.50
C ASN A 8 7.32 -4.15 -3.25
N THR A 9 7.83 -4.60 -2.10
CA THR A 9 7.12 -4.55 -0.81
C THR A 9 7.23 -3.21 -0.09
N MET A 10 8.14 -2.33 -0.52
CA MET A 10 8.28 -0.96 -0.03
C MET A 10 8.41 0.00 -1.22
N PRO A 11 7.32 0.26 -1.95
CA PRO A 11 7.33 1.18 -3.08
C PRO A 11 7.57 2.62 -2.61
N GLY A 12 7.99 3.49 -3.53
CA GLY A 12 7.97 4.92 -3.29
C GLY A 12 6.57 5.37 -2.84
N PHE A 13 6.51 6.15 -1.75
CA PHE A 13 5.26 6.50 -1.09
C PHE A 13 4.98 8.01 -1.04
N THR A 14 5.68 8.83 -1.83
CA THR A 14 5.35 10.25 -1.94
C THR A 14 4.04 10.43 -2.73
N GLY A 15 3.36 11.58 -2.60
CA GLY A 15 2.15 11.86 -3.38
C GLY A 15 2.35 11.82 -4.90
N THR A 16 3.59 11.90 -5.39
CA THR A 16 3.93 11.77 -6.82
C THR A 16 4.38 10.37 -7.23
N SER A 17 4.58 9.46 -6.27
CA SER A 17 5.02 8.08 -6.52
C SER A 17 3.92 7.25 -7.17
N MET A 18 4.33 6.18 -7.86
CA MET A 18 3.40 5.34 -8.64
C MET A 18 2.37 4.63 -7.78
N TYR A 19 2.74 4.11 -6.60
CA TYR A 19 1.81 3.38 -5.75
C TYR A 19 0.62 4.26 -5.30
N PRO A 20 0.82 5.44 -4.65
CA PRO A 20 -0.27 6.37 -4.37
C PRO A 20 -1.09 6.82 -5.58
N LYS A 21 -0.43 7.07 -6.73
CA LYS A 21 -1.11 7.53 -7.95
C LYS A 21 -2.08 6.49 -8.53
N LEU A 22 -1.71 5.21 -8.52
CA LEU A 22 -2.58 4.15 -9.02
C LEU A 22 -3.84 4.01 -8.15
N TRP A 23 -3.69 4.12 -6.82
CA TRP A 23 -4.83 4.15 -5.89
C TRP A 23 -5.72 5.38 -6.11
N ALA A 24 -5.13 6.56 -6.32
CA ALA A 24 -5.88 7.77 -6.64
C ALA A 24 -6.69 7.63 -7.94
N ALA A 25 -6.10 7.01 -8.97
CA ALA A 25 -6.81 6.70 -10.22
C ALA A 25 -7.97 5.71 -10.04
N SER A 26 -7.94 4.89 -8.99
CA SER A 26 -9.04 4.01 -8.58
C SER A 26 -10.06 4.66 -7.64
N GLY A 27 -9.88 5.94 -7.29
CA GLY A 27 -10.80 6.69 -6.42
C GLY A 27 -10.43 6.71 -4.94
N VAL A 28 -9.23 6.24 -4.56
CA VAL A 28 -8.75 6.27 -3.17
C VAL A 28 -7.71 7.37 -3.01
N ASP A 29 -8.03 8.40 -2.25
CA ASP A 29 -7.10 9.50 -1.99
C ASP A 29 -5.93 9.06 -1.08
N TYR A 30 -4.87 9.86 -1.09
CA TYR A 30 -3.63 9.55 -0.37
C TYR A 30 -3.82 9.38 1.15
N THR A 31 -4.72 10.16 1.76
CA THR A 31 -4.98 10.07 3.20
C THR A 31 -5.72 8.78 3.51
N SER A 32 -6.77 8.48 2.75
CA SER A 32 -7.52 7.22 2.87
C SER A 32 -6.63 5.99 2.67
N LEU A 33 -5.69 6.03 1.72
CA LEU A 33 -4.73 4.95 1.51
C LEU A 33 -3.83 4.72 2.73
N ILE A 34 -3.29 5.79 3.32
CA ILE A 34 -2.46 5.68 4.54
C ILE A 34 -3.28 5.10 5.69
N THR A 35 -4.50 5.60 5.90
CA THR A 35 -5.41 5.11 6.93
C THR A 35 -5.67 3.61 6.77
N ALA A 36 -6.00 3.17 5.55
CA ALA A 36 -6.26 1.76 5.27
C ALA A 36 -5.04 0.86 5.55
N LEU A 37 -3.82 1.32 5.24
CA LEU A 37 -2.60 0.57 5.54
C LEU A 37 -2.35 0.44 7.04
N ILE A 38 -2.58 1.51 7.81
CA ILE A 38 -2.46 1.50 9.27
C ILE A 38 -3.50 0.57 9.89
N GLU A 39 -4.77 0.68 9.48
CA GLU A 39 -5.85 -0.19 9.95
C GLU A 39 -5.56 -1.67 9.64
N THR A 40 -5.11 -1.96 8.42
CA THR A 40 -4.72 -3.32 8.02
C THR A 40 -3.57 -3.85 8.87
N ALA A 41 -2.59 -3.00 9.19
CA ALA A 41 -1.47 -3.38 10.04
C ALA A 41 -1.91 -3.68 11.49
N LEU A 42 -2.88 -2.92 12.04
CA LEU A 42 -3.44 -3.14 13.37
C LEU A 42 -4.26 -4.43 13.46
N LEU A 43 -4.96 -4.80 12.38
CA LEU A 43 -5.75 -6.05 12.31
C LEU A 43 -4.90 -7.31 12.09
N ARG A 44 -3.61 -7.15 11.81
CA ARG A 44 -2.75 -8.26 11.42
C ARG A 44 -2.27 -9.06 12.64
N THR A 45 -2.92 -10.20 12.88
CA THR A 45 -2.65 -11.08 14.04
C THR A 45 -1.44 -12.00 13.91
N ASN A 46 -0.80 -12.05 12.73
CA ASN A 46 0.43 -12.81 12.49
C ASN A 46 1.66 -11.88 12.37
N GLY A 47 1.54 -10.65 12.84
CA GLY A 47 2.61 -9.66 12.80
C GLY A 47 3.63 -9.82 13.93
N VAL A 48 4.79 -9.19 13.76
CA VAL A 48 5.89 -9.16 14.75
C VAL A 48 5.46 -8.51 16.09
N LEU A 49 4.35 -7.77 16.07
CA LEU A 49 3.81 -7.03 17.20
C LEU A 49 2.95 -7.90 18.14
N GLY A 50 2.67 -9.16 17.78
CA GLY A 50 2.10 -10.17 18.70
C GLY A 50 0.70 -9.87 19.24
N ASN A 51 -0.01 -8.93 18.62
CA ASN A 51 -1.38 -8.53 18.95
C ASN A 51 -2.41 -9.31 18.13
#